data_AF-A0A972QPX5-F1
#
_entry.id   AF-A0A972QPX5-F1
#
_cell.length_a   1.000
_cell.length_b   1.000
_cell.length_c   1.000
_cell.angle_alpha   90.00
_cell.angle_beta   90.00
_cell.angle_gamma   90.00
#
_symmetry.space_group_name_H-M   'P 1'
#
loop_
_entity.id
_entity.type
_entity.pdbx_description
1 polymer ?
#
loop_
_entity_poly.entity_id
_entity_poly.type
_entity_poly.pdbx_seq_one_letter_code
_entity_poly.pdbx_strand_id
1 'polypeptide(L)'
;MVSHSNKETQQKPKKVKSSDKPSTSGQTKPKETKKQYIQIIFRDWCKACGICSAFCPKGVIGRDENGTPVFEYPEKCIGCRFCELRCPDFAITIKERDIE
;
A
#
# COMPACT_ATOMS: atom_id res chain seq x y z
N MET A 1 1.62 -32.54 48.05
CA MET A 1 1.91 -33.03 46.68
C MET A 1 0.57 -33.15 45.97
N VAL A 2 0.14 -32.11 45.25
CA VAL A 2 -1.20 -32.04 44.65
C VAL A 2 -1.10 -32.52 43.20
N SER A 3 -1.78 -33.64 42.91
CA SER A 3 -1.98 -34.19 41.58
C SER A 3 -3.10 -33.46 40.84
N HIS A 4 -3.15 -33.70 39.52
CA HIS A 4 -4.14 -33.32 38.50
C HIS A 4 -3.77 -32.04 37.74
N SER A 5 -3.11 -32.19 36.59
CA SER A 5 -3.73 -32.41 35.27
C SER A 5 -4.45 -31.17 34.76
N ASN A 6 -3.84 -30.47 33.81
CA ASN A 6 -4.62 -30.00 32.67
C ASN A 6 -3.82 -30.11 31.37
N LYS A 7 -4.22 -31.12 30.58
CA LYS A 7 -3.93 -31.28 29.16
C LYS A 7 -4.70 -30.17 28.43
N GLU A 8 -4.01 -29.22 27.81
CA GLU A 8 -4.59 -28.50 26.67
C GLU A 8 -4.08 -29.10 25.37
N THR A 9 -4.89 -30.06 24.95
CA THR A 9 -5.20 -30.55 23.62
C THR A 9 -4.62 -29.76 22.43
N GLN A 10 -3.83 -30.50 21.65
CA GLN A 10 -3.51 -30.23 20.26
C GLN A 10 -4.78 -30.05 19.42
N GLN A 11 -4.89 -28.97 18.64
CA GLN A 11 -5.54 -29.05 17.32
C GLN A 11 -5.09 -27.93 16.36
N LYS A 12 -4.08 -28.26 15.54
CA LYS A 12 -3.98 -27.88 14.10
C LYS A 12 -5.25 -28.44 13.39
N PRO A 13 -5.67 -28.08 12.16
CA PRO A 13 -5.12 -27.18 11.13
C PRO A 13 -6.18 -26.24 10.49
N LYS A 14 -5.81 -25.26 9.65
CA LYS A 14 -6.42 -25.06 8.31
C LYS A 14 -5.43 -24.36 7.38
N LYS A 15 -4.79 -25.19 6.57
CA LYS A 15 -4.16 -24.83 5.29
C LYS A 15 -5.30 -24.33 4.39
N VAL A 16 -5.46 -23.02 4.22
CA VAL A 16 -6.32 -22.50 3.14
C VAL A 16 -5.55 -22.60 1.83
N LYS A 17 -5.69 -23.77 1.20
CA LYS A 17 -5.66 -23.88 -0.25
C LYS A 17 -7.04 -23.45 -0.73
N SER A 18 -7.13 -22.30 -1.36
CA SER A 18 -8.21 -21.94 -2.28
C SER A 18 -7.51 -21.46 -3.54
N SER A 19 -7.20 -22.40 -4.42
CA SER A 19 -8.07 -22.77 -5.53
C SER A 19 -7.89 -21.76 -6.65
N ASP A 20 -7.02 -22.15 -7.58
CA ASP A 20 -7.10 -21.78 -8.98
C ASP A 20 -8.56 -21.71 -9.41
N LYS A 21 -8.99 -20.51 -9.82
CA LYS A 21 -10.00 -20.39 -10.84
C LYS A 21 -9.43 -19.51 -11.96
N PRO A 22 -9.23 -20.08 -13.15
CA PRO A 22 -8.78 -19.35 -14.32
C PRO A 22 -9.94 -18.50 -14.83
N SER A 23 -9.77 -17.17 -14.79
CA SER A 23 -10.60 -16.27 -15.59
C SER A 23 -9.84 -15.93 -16.86
N THR A 24 -9.99 -16.83 -17.82
CA THR A 24 -9.87 -16.51 -19.24
C THR A 24 -10.88 -15.41 -19.58
N SER A 25 -10.38 -14.24 -19.95
CA SER A 25 -11.02 -13.40 -20.94
C SER A 25 -9.97 -12.45 -21.49
N GLY A 26 -9.41 -12.83 -22.63
CA GLY A 26 -8.70 -11.91 -23.48
C GLY A 26 -9.63 -10.75 -23.84
N GLN A 27 -9.24 -9.56 -23.39
CA GLN A 27 -9.70 -8.31 -23.94
C GLN A 27 -8.44 -7.44 -24.02
N THR A 28 -7.88 -7.33 -25.22
CA THR A 28 -6.86 -6.32 -25.52
C THR A 28 -7.52 -4.96 -25.37
N LYS A 29 -7.41 -4.39 -24.16
CA LYS A 29 -7.87 -3.03 -23.88
C LYS A 29 -7.10 -2.06 -24.80
N PRO A 30 -7.76 -1.00 -25.31
CA PRO A 30 -7.10 0.08 -26.03
C PRO A 30 -5.88 0.55 -25.22
N LYS A 31 -4.75 0.83 -25.90
CA LYS A 31 -3.58 1.44 -25.26
C LYS A 31 -3.95 2.87 -24.81
N GLU A 32 -4.63 2.99 -23.67
CA GLU A 32 -4.84 4.26 -23.00
C GLU A 32 -3.47 4.85 -22.67
N THR A 33 -3.23 6.08 -23.10
CA THR A 33 -2.07 6.88 -22.75
C THR A 33 -1.98 6.96 -21.22
N LYS A 34 -0.94 6.34 -20.67
CA LYS A 34 -0.79 6.15 -19.23
C LYS A 34 -0.56 7.51 -18.57
N LYS A 35 -1.57 8.06 -17.89
CA LYS A 35 -1.42 9.28 -17.09
C LYS A 35 -0.27 9.11 -16.10
N GLN A 36 0.56 10.14 -15.97
CA GLN A 36 1.66 10.18 -15.02
C GLN A 36 1.36 11.21 -13.93
N TYR A 37 1.92 10.99 -12.75
CA TYR A 37 1.72 11.85 -11.59
C TYR A 37 3.07 12.28 -11.03
N ILE A 38 3.12 13.50 -10.51
CA ILE A 38 4.25 14.04 -9.75
C ILE A 38 3.89 13.93 -8.27
N GLN A 39 4.78 13.32 -7.49
CA GLN A 39 4.59 13.19 -6.04
C GLN A 39 5.61 14.04 -5.31
N ILE A 40 5.14 14.82 -4.34
CA ILE A 40 5.96 15.74 -3.55
C ILE A 40 5.75 15.42 -2.07
N ILE A 41 6.83 15.38 -1.31
CA ILE A 41 6.82 15.24 0.16
C ILE A 41 7.52 16.46 0.76
N PHE A 42 6.78 17.25 1.54
CA PHE A 42 7.32 18.35 2.33
C PHE A 42 7.92 17.80 3.62
N ARG A 43 9.23 17.50 3.58
CA ARG A 43 9.92 16.78 4.68
C ARG A 43 9.81 17.49 6.03
N ASP A 44 9.89 18.82 6.05
CA ASP A 44 9.80 19.61 7.29
C ASP A 44 8.43 19.53 7.97
N TRP A 45 7.39 19.17 7.22
CA TRP A 45 6.02 19.06 7.74
C TRP A 45 5.70 17.64 8.17
N CYS A 46 6.41 16.65 7.62
CA CYS A 46 6.16 15.25 7.88
C CYS A 46 6.52 14.86 9.32
N LYS A 47 5.59 14.21 10.03
CA LYS A 47 5.83 13.64 11.36
C LYS A 47 6.16 12.15 11.36
N ALA A 48 6.50 11.59 10.19
CA ALA A 48 6.82 10.16 10.03
C ALA A 48 5.76 9.22 10.67
N CYS A 49 4.47 9.53 10.49
CA CYS A 49 3.38 8.73 11.08
C CYS A 49 3.08 7.43 10.32
N GLY A 50 3.48 7.31 9.06
CA GLY A 50 3.30 6.10 8.24
C GLY A 50 1.90 5.89 7.64
N ILE A 51 0.93 6.76 7.92
CA ILE A 51 -0.45 6.65 7.42
C ILE A 51 -0.49 6.60 5.88
N CYS A 52 0.30 7.43 5.22
CA CYS A 52 0.38 7.50 3.76
C CYS A 52 0.81 6.17 3.12
N SER A 53 1.73 5.43 3.74
CA SER A 53 2.16 4.10 3.29
C SER A 53 1.04 3.08 3.48
N ALA A 54 0.41 3.06 4.66
CA ALA A 54 -0.66 2.12 4.99
C ALA A 54 -1.90 2.23 4.08
N PHE A 55 -2.25 3.44 3.64
CA PHE A 55 -3.42 3.69 2.81
C PHE A 55 -3.13 3.74 1.31
N CYS A 56 -1.89 3.49 0.88
CA CYS A 56 -1.57 3.47 -0.54
C CYS A 56 -2.09 2.17 -1.19
N PRO A 57 -3.15 2.19 -2.03
CA PRO A 57 -3.73 0.97 -2.60
C PRO A 57 -2.81 0.28 -3.60
N LYS A 58 -1.79 1.00 -4.08
CA LYS A 58 -0.77 0.49 -5.01
C LYS A 58 0.54 0.13 -4.33
N GLY A 59 0.67 0.38 -3.02
CA GLY A 59 1.90 0.13 -2.27
C GLY A 59 3.11 0.87 -2.82
N VAL A 60 2.94 2.09 -3.34
CA VAL A 60 4.05 2.86 -3.95
C VAL A 60 4.84 3.69 -2.95
N ILE A 61 4.34 3.79 -1.71
CA ILE A 61 4.95 4.56 -0.63
C ILE A 61 5.52 3.57 0.39
N GLY A 62 6.85 3.54 0.49
CA GLY A 62 7.59 2.87 1.55
C GLY A 62 7.98 3.86 2.65
N ARG A 63 8.92 3.44 3.51
CA ARG A 63 9.50 4.25 4.57
C ARG A 63 11.01 4.04 4.60
N ASP A 64 11.76 5.13 4.74
CA ASP A 64 13.21 5.06 4.94
C ASP A 64 13.59 4.63 6.36
N GLU A 65 14.89 4.57 6.65
CA GLU A 65 15.43 4.18 7.96
C GLU A 65 14.95 5.09 9.10
N ASN A 66 14.60 6.34 8.80
CA ASN A 66 14.07 7.31 9.76
C ASN A 66 12.54 7.26 9.87
N GLY A 67 11.90 6.30 9.19
CA GLY A 67 10.44 6.17 9.13
C GLY A 67 9.76 7.24 8.27
N THR A 68 10.51 8.07 7.54
CA THR A 68 9.97 9.11 6.66
C THR A 68 9.48 8.46 5.37
N PRO A 69 8.31 8.87 4.83
CA PRO A 69 7.80 8.28 3.61
C PRO A 69 8.72 8.52 2.42
N VAL A 70 8.85 7.50 1.57
CA VAL A 70 9.57 7.55 0.30
C VAL A 70 8.73 6.89 -0.79
N PHE A 71 8.75 7.45 -2.00
CA PHE A 71 8.08 6.83 -3.15
C PHE A 71 9.03 5.83 -3.82
N GLU A 72 8.84 4.54 -3.54
CA GLU A 72 9.68 3.45 -4.08
C GLU A 72 9.35 3.12 -5.54
N TYR A 73 8.07 3.26 -5.91
CA TYR A 73 7.56 2.98 -7.26
C TYR A 73 6.68 4.13 -7.78
N PRO A 74 7.23 5.36 -7.92
CA PRO A 74 6.44 6.54 -8.30
C PRO A 74 5.68 6.37 -9.62
N GLU A 75 6.21 5.58 -10.55
CA GLU A 75 5.61 5.26 -11.85
C GLU A 75 4.33 4.39 -11.77
N LYS A 76 4.11 3.74 -10.63
CA LYS A 76 2.89 2.95 -10.35
C LYS A 76 1.82 3.76 -9.62
N CYS A 77 2.10 5.01 -9.27
CA CYS A 77 1.12 5.90 -8.68
C CYS A 77 -0.04 6.12 -9.67
N ILE A 78 -1.27 5.89 -9.21
CA ILE A 78 -2.50 6.05 -10.00
C ILE A 78 -3.23 7.37 -9.70
N GLY A 79 -2.60 8.28 -8.95
CA GLY A 79 -3.21 9.57 -8.63
C GLY A 79 -4.43 9.52 -7.72
N CYS A 80 -4.60 8.46 -6.91
CA CYS A 80 -5.78 8.32 -6.04
C CYS A 80 -5.87 9.34 -4.90
N ARG A 81 -4.77 10.07 -4.61
CA ARG A 81 -4.67 11.11 -3.57
C ARG A 81 -4.97 10.67 -2.13
N PHE A 82 -5.08 9.37 -1.83
CA PHE A 82 -5.30 8.91 -0.44
C PHE A 82 -4.18 9.28 0.52
N CYS A 83 -2.91 9.24 0.07
CA CYS A 83 -1.79 9.66 0.89
C CYS A 83 -1.83 11.16 1.24
N GLU A 84 -2.32 11.99 0.32
CA GLU A 84 -2.51 13.43 0.49
C GLU A 84 -3.70 13.72 1.42
N LEU A 85 -4.86 13.13 1.14
CA LEU A 85 -6.10 13.33 1.91
C LEU A 85 -6.03 12.79 3.35
N ARG A 86 -5.17 11.80 3.63
CA ARG A 86 -5.02 11.19 4.95
C ARG A 86 -3.81 11.69 5.73
N CYS A 87 -2.97 12.54 5.14
CA CYS A 87 -1.86 13.12 5.88
C CYS A 87 -2.40 14.18 6.85
N PRO A 88 -2.27 13.99 8.18
CA PRO A 88 -2.78 14.95 9.16
C PRO A 88 -2.04 16.30 9.08
N ASP A 89 -0.81 16.30 8.58
CA ASP A 89 0.05 17.48 8.45
C ASP A 89 0.08 18.05 7.02
N PHE A 90 -0.72 17.49 6.09
CA PHE A 90 -0.74 17.86 4.67
C PHE A 90 0.65 17.85 3.99
N ALA A 91 1.57 17.01 4.48
CA ALA A 91 2.96 16.95 4.03
C ALA A 91 3.17 16.26 2.67
N ILE A 92 2.11 15.87 1.95
CA ILE A 92 2.18 15.14 0.68
C ILE A 92 1.24 15.79 -0.34
N THR A 93 1.70 15.96 -1.58
CA THR A 93 0.89 16.43 -2.72
C THR A 93 1.07 15.53 -3.93
N ILE A 94 -0.03 15.27 -4.65
CA ILE A 94 -0.03 14.50 -5.90
C ILE A 94 -0.60 15.37 -7.05
N LYS A 95 0.25 15.71 -8.02
CA LYS A 95 -0.13 16.47 -9.22
C LYS A 95 -0.21 15.58 -10.45
N GLU A 96 -1.14 15.87 -11.36
CA GLU A 96 -1.13 15.28 -12.69
C GLU A 96 0.02 15.88 -13.49
N ARG A 97 0.71 15.05 -14.27
CA ARG A 97 1.73 15.50 -15.22
C ARG A 97 1.04 15.65 -16.57
N ASP A 98 0.88 16.88 -17.01
CA ASP A 98 0.45 17.16 -18.38
C ASP A 98 1.63 16.84 -19.31
N ILE A 99 1.36 16.02 -20.32
CA ILE A 99 2.32 15.70 -21.39
C ILE A 99 1.87 16.56 -22.56
N GLU A 100 2.61 17.64 -22.83
CA GLU A 100 2.41 18.49 -24.01
C GLU A 100 3.11 17.89 -25.24
#